data_AF-A0A941FR18-F1
#
_entry.id   AF-A0A941FR18-F1
#
_cell.length_a   1.000
_cell.length_b   1.000
_cell.length_c   1.000
_cell.angle_alpha   90.00
_cell.angle_beta   90.00
_cell.angle_gamma   90.00
#
_symmetry.space_group_name_H-M   'P 1'
#
loop_
_entity.id
_entity.type
_entity.pdbx_description
1 polymer ?
#
loop_
_entity_poly.entity_id
_entity_poly.type
_entity_poly.pdbx_seq_one_letter_code
_entity_poly.pdbx_strand_id
1 'polypeptide(L)' 'MSRRKLASIFIGVIIPFIAIVGIIPFIAKLDFSVMGIPILYFWVFLWFPLTSLCLCISWHIYDRHQYKNEKMG' A
#
# COMPACT_ATOMS: atom_id res chain seq x y z
N MET A 1 10.09 17.71 -11.71
CA MET A 1 9.84 16.63 -10.72
C MET A 1 10.63 15.39 -11.16
N SER A 2 11.61 14.92 -10.38
CA SER A 2 12.49 13.82 -10.81
C SER A 2 11.70 12.52 -10.97
N ARG A 3 11.75 11.90 -12.17
CA ARG A 3 10.97 10.71 -12.58
C ARG A 3 11.03 9.55 -11.57
N ARG A 4 12.10 9.50 -10.78
CA ARG A 4 12.32 8.53 -9.70
C ARG A 4 11.35 8.67 -8.52
N LYS A 5 10.93 9.89 -8.17
CA LYS A 5 9.93 10.13 -7.11
C LYS A 5 8.55 9.61 -7.51
N LEU A 6 8.20 9.82 -8.78
CA LEU A 6 6.94 9.34 -9.32
C LEU A 6 6.90 7.82 -9.31
N ALA A 7 7.99 7.15 -9.71
CA ALA A 7 8.08 5.69 -9.70
C ALA A 7 7.86 5.09 -8.29
N SER A 8 8.45 5.67 -7.25
CA SER A 8 8.29 5.15 -5.89
C SER A 8 6.87 5.32 -5.34
N ILE A 9 6.23 6.46 -5.64
CA ILE A 9 4.80 6.68 -5.33
C ILE A 9 3.93 5.71 -6.13
N PHE A 10 4.25 5.54 -7.41
CA PHE A 10 3.56 4.59 -8.29
C PHE A 10 3.65 3.18 -7.72
N ILE A 11 4.81 2.72 -7.26
CA ILE A 11 4.97 1.40 -6.65
C ILE A 11 4.18 1.31 -5.33
N GLY A 12 4.20 2.35 -4.49
CA GLY A 12 3.44 2.39 -3.23
C GLY A 12 1.91 2.45 -3.40
N VAL A 13 1.41 2.86 -4.56
CA VAL A 13 -0.04 2.95 -4.88
C VAL A 13 -0.49 1.80 -5.78
N ILE A 14 0.33 1.37 -6.73
CA ILE A 14 0.04 0.23 -7.61
C ILE A 14 0.05 -1.07 -6.84
N ILE A 15 0.94 -1.26 -5.88
CA ILE A 15 0.93 -2.45 -5.03
C ILE A 15 -0.41 -2.61 -4.31
N PRO A 16 -0.92 -1.63 -3.54
CA PRO A 16 -2.22 -1.76 -2.90
C PRO A 16 -3.35 -1.85 -3.92
N PHE A 17 -3.27 -1.15 -5.05
CA PHE A 17 -4.31 -1.22 -6.07
C PHE A 17 -4.43 -2.60 -6.72
N ILE A 18 -3.31 -3.20 -7.13
CA ILE A 18 -3.28 -4.56 -7.69
C ILE A 18 -3.65 -5.60 -6.63
N ALA A 19 -3.19 -5.40 -5.38
CA ALA A 19 -3.58 -6.24 -4.27
C ALA A 19 -5.12 -6.27 -4.15
N ILE A 20 -5.78 -5.12 -4.09
CA ILE A 20 -7.25 -4.99 -4.01
C ILE A 20 -7.94 -5.57 -5.23
N VAL A 21 -7.61 -5.08 -6.42
CA VAL A 21 -8.34 -5.40 -7.65
C VAL A 21 -8.10 -6.84 -8.10
N GLY A 22 -6.90 -7.38 -7.89
CA GLY A 22 -6.57 -8.76 -8.25
C GLY A 22 -7.20 -9.77 -7.29
N ILE A 23 -7.33 -9.44 -6.01
CA ILE A 23 -7.77 -10.40 -5.00
C ILE A 23 -9.29 -10.36 -4.77
N ILE A 24 -9.98 -9.24 -4.98
CA ILE A 24 -11.45 -9.17 -4.97
C ILE A 24 -12.11 -10.26 -5.84
N PRO A 25 -11.77 -10.44 -7.14
CA PRO A 25 -12.37 -11.49 -7.97
C PRO A 25 -11.90 -12.91 -7.60
N PHE A 26 -10.75 -13.04 -6.94
CA PHE A 26 -10.26 -14.32 -6.44
C PHE A 26 -11.03 -14.75 -5.18
N ILE A 27 -11.20 -13.84 -4.22
CA ILE A 27 -12.02 -14.03 -3.01
C ILE A 27 -13.49 -14.20 -3.37
N ALA A 28 -14.02 -13.44 -4.32
CA ALA A 28 -15.43 -13.57 -4.74
C ALA A 28 -15.74 -14.92 -5.41
N LYS A 29 -14.72 -15.60 -5.95
CA LYS A 29 -14.85 -16.98 -6.47
C LYS A 29 -14.58 -18.04 -5.41
N LEU A 30 -13.92 -17.66 -4.33
CA LEU A 30 -13.60 -18.50 -3.21
C LEU A 30 -14.65 -18.26 -2.12
N ASP A 31 -15.76 -19.01 -2.15
CA ASP A 31 -16.65 -19.24 -1.00
C ASP A 31 -15.95 -20.05 0.12
N PHE A 32 -14.66 -19.78 0.31
CA PHE A 32 -13.78 -20.56 1.14
C PHE A 32 -13.82 -19.97 2.55
N SER A 33 -14.67 -20.55 3.38
CA SER A 33 -14.69 -20.29 4.82
C SER A 33 -13.76 -21.28 5.52
N VAL A 34 -12.68 -20.77 6.09
CA VAL A 34 -11.80 -21.58 6.95
C VAL A 34 -12.42 -21.57 8.36
N MET A 35 -12.88 -22.73 8.85
CA MET A 35 -13.52 -22.88 10.16
C MET A 35 -14.79 -22.01 10.35
N GLY A 36 -15.50 -21.68 9.25
CA GLY A 36 -16.68 -20.81 9.30
C GLY A 36 -16.37 -19.31 9.28
N ILE A 37 -15.09 -18.93 9.20
CA ILE A 37 -14.67 -17.54 9.08
C ILE A 37 -14.32 -17.22 7.62
N PRO A 38 -14.93 -16.17 7.04
CA PRO A 38 -14.64 -15.72 5.69
C PRO A 38 -13.16 -15.35 5.50
N ILE A 39 -12.56 -15.79 4.39
CA ILE A 39 -11.19 -15.42 3.99
C ILE A 39 -11.00 -13.90 3.83
N LEU A 40 -12.09 -13.15 3.68
CA LEU A 40 -12.13 -11.68 3.72
C LEU A 40 -11.42 -11.09 4.94
N TYR A 41 -11.47 -11.76 6.10
CA TYR A 41 -10.80 -11.24 7.30
C TYR A 41 -9.27 -11.27 7.18
N PHE A 42 -8.70 -12.33 6.61
CA PHE A 42 -7.28 -12.40 6.29
C PHE A 42 -6.88 -11.28 5.31
N TRP A 43 -7.76 -10.98 4.35
CA TRP A 43 -7.55 -9.90 3.39
C TRP A 43 -7.48 -8.52 4.03
N VAL A 44 -8.43 -8.22 4.91
CA VAL A 44 -8.45 -6.97 5.71
C VAL A 44 -7.23 -6.91 6.64
N PHE A 45 -6.78 -8.05 7.18
CA PHE A 45 -5.57 -8.10 7.98
C PHE A 45 -4.32 -7.78 7.15
N LEU A 46 -4.27 -8.20 5.89
CA LEU A 46 -3.19 -7.88 4.95
C LEU A 46 -3.17 -6.39 4.54
N TRP A 47 -4.32 -5.72 4.62
CA TRP A 47 -4.43 -4.28 4.36
C TRP A 47 -3.69 -3.43 5.39
N PHE A 48 -3.66 -3.83 6.67
CA PHE A 48 -2.94 -3.13 7.73
C PHE A 48 -1.44 -2.89 7.43
N PRO A 49 -0.64 -3.92 7.13
CA PRO A 49 0.76 -3.73 6.77
C PRO A 49 0.90 -2.97 5.46
N LEU A 50 -0.03 -3.11 4.51
CA LEU A 50 -0.02 -2.36 3.25
C LEU A 50 -0.17 -0.85 3.48
N THR A 51 -1.12 -0.44 4.31
CA THR A 51 -1.30 0.96 4.70
C THR A 51 -0.08 1.48 5.46
N SER A 52 0.45 0.69 6.39
CA SER A 52 1.67 1.03 7.14
C SER A 52 2.88 1.20 6.21
N LEU A 53 3.09 0.29 5.25
CA LEU A 53 4.12 0.40 4.23
C LEU A 53 3.94 1.64 3.37
N CYS A 54 2.71 1.95 2.95
CA CYS A 54 2.42 3.14 2.15
C CYS A 54 2.83 4.41 2.91
N LEU A 55 2.51 4.50 4.20
CA LEU A 55 2.92 5.60 5.07
C LEU A 55 4.44 5.66 5.26
N CYS A 56 5.08 4.50 5.50
CA CYS A 56 6.52 4.40 5.70
C CYS A 56 7.30 4.79 4.44
N ILE A 57 6.84 4.35 3.27
CA ILE A 57 7.40 4.73 1.96
C ILE A 57 7.21 6.23 1.71
N SER A 58 6.01 6.76 1.98
CA SER A 58 5.71 8.19 1.87
C SER A 58 6.67 9.02 2.74
N TRP A 59 6.83 8.63 4.01
CA TRP A 59 7.73 9.30 4.94
C TRP A 59 9.19 9.23 4.47
N HIS A 60 9.69 8.04 4.14
CA HIS A 60 11.08 7.86 3.69
C HIS A 60 11.42 8.66 2.41
N ILE A 61 10.44 8.94 1.55
CA ILE A 61 10.65 9.69 0.30
C ILE A 61 10.45 11.20 0.49
N TYR A 62 9.45 11.61 1.27
CA TYR A 62 9.02 13.00 1.37
C TYR A 62 9.77 13.77 2.48
N ASP A 63 9.99 13.12 3.63
CA ASP A 63 10.67 13.71 4.80
C ASP A 63 12.10 14.14 4.46
N ARG A 64 12.81 13.31 3.68
CA ARG A 64 14.18 13.59 3.23
C ARG A 64 14.31 14.84 2.36
N HIS A 65 13.22 15.36 1.81
CA HIS A 65 13.23 16.51 0.90
C HIS A 65 12.67 17.80 1.50
N GLN A 66 11.75 17.72 2.46
CA GLN A 66 11.21 18.91 3.13
C GLN A 66 12.20 19.47 4.17
N TYR A 67 12.92 18.61 4.89
CA TYR A 67 13.86 19.06 5.93
C TYR A 67 15.05 19.88 5.39
N LYS A 68 15.42 19.67 4.12
CA LYS A 68 16.55 20.38 3.47
C LYS A 68 16.16 21.80 3.00
N ASN A 69 14.89 22.08 2.75
CA ASN A 69 14.43 23.39 2.27
C ASN A 69 14.09 24.36 3.40
N GLU A 70 13.73 23.85 4.60
CA GLU A 70 13.42 24.69 5.76
C GLU A 70 14.67 25.35 6.37
N LYS A 71 15.84 24.69 6.31
CA LYS A 71 17.09 25.15 6.94
C LYS A 71 17.89 26.17 6.11
N MET A 72 17.40 26.53 4.93
CA MET A 72 18.07 27.47 4.00
C MET A 72 17.20 28.69 3.66
N GLY A 73 16.12 28.92 4.40
CA GLY A 73 15.30 30.14 4.38
C GLY A 73 15.60 31.03 5.57
#